data_AF-A0A6V7L3A3-F1
#
_entry.id   AF-A0A6V7L3A3-F1
#
_cell.length_a   1.000
_cell.length_b   1.000
_cell.length_c   1.000
_cell.angle_alpha   90.00
_cell.angle_beta   90.00
_cell.angle_gamma   90.00
#
_symmetry.space_group_name_H-M   'P 1'
#
loop_
_entity.id
_entity.type
_entity.pdbx_description
1 polymer ?
#
loop_
_entity_poly.entity_id
_entity_poly.type
_entity_poly.pdbx_seq_one_letter_code
_entity_poly.pdbx_strand_id
1 'polypeptide(L)'
;MVSGHAEIFGTELIQNRKYEFHQGARGGIFTWQGCTIKLEAENIHACTVEQTPMGIYLNCHSALELMREQADKNNTNGPITMIVGSVDVGKSTLCRLLLNYAARMNRRPIFVDLDVGQGEIAVPGTLGALLVEQPTDIVQGWSHLAPLVFHYGHNSPGANVSLYNGLVSRLAEVCNERLRANKKTKSSGIIINTCGWVTGTGFKLLTHAAEAFE
;
A
#
# COMPACT_ATOMS: atom_id res chain seq x y z
N MET A 1 11.15 -20.87 2.91
CA MET A 1 10.50 -21.42 4.13
C MET A 1 10.61 -22.93 4.13
N VAL A 2 10.98 -23.55 5.25
CA VAL A 2 11.16 -25.02 5.37
C VAL A 2 9.85 -25.70 5.77
N SER A 3 9.12 -25.11 6.72
CA SER A 3 7.83 -25.63 7.20
C SER A 3 6.95 -24.50 7.78
N GLY A 4 5.65 -24.78 7.92
CA GLY A 4 4.65 -23.87 8.48
C GLY A 4 4.11 -22.86 7.46
N HIS A 5 3.56 -21.75 7.97
CA HIS A 5 3.02 -20.66 7.16
C HIS A 5 3.65 -19.34 7.58
N ALA A 6 4.07 -18.53 6.62
CA ALA A 6 4.65 -17.22 6.90
C ALA A 6 4.37 -16.27 5.75
N GLU A 7 4.46 -14.98 6.03
CA GLU A 7 4.20 -13.91 5.06
C GLU A 7 5.18 -12.76 5.23
N ILE A 8 5.42 -12.04 4.14
CA ILE A 8 6.16 -10.78 4.13
C ILE A 8 5.19 -9.70 3.66
N PHE A 9 4.84 -8.79 4.57
CA PHE A 9 3.87 -7.71 4.35
C PHE A 9 2.56 -8.19 3.70
N GLY A 10 2.07 -9.36 4.11
CA GLY A 10 0.81 -9.94 3.64
C GLY A 10 0.90 -10.83 2.40
N THR A 11 2.05 -10.90 1.73
CA THR A 11 2.31 -11.90 0.67
C THR A 11 2.81 -13.20 1.31
N GLU A 12 2.13 -14.30 1.03
CA GLU A 12 2.49 -15.63 1.56
C GLU A 12 3.81 -16.16 0.99
N LEU A 13 4.61 -16.77 1.85
CA LEU A 13 5.82 -17.49 1.47
C LEU A 13 5.48 -18.90 0.99
N ILE A 14 6.02 -19.27 -0.17
CA ILE A 14 5.86 -20.61 -0.72
C ILE A 14 6.88 -21.54 -0.05
N GLN A 15 6.41 -22.69 0.45
CA GLN A 15 7.28 -23.69 1.06
C GLN A 15 8.32 -24.19 0.03
N ASN A 16 9.56 -24.39 0.48
CA ASN A 16 10.70 -24.80 -0.34
C ASN A 16 11.10 -23.85 -1.48
N ARG A 17 10.46 -22.68 -1.60
CA ARG A 17 10.92 -21.61 -2.50
C ARG A 17 12.02 -20.78 -1.83
N LYS A 18 13.07 -20.49 -2.61
CA LYS A 18 14.14 -19.56 -2.25
C LYS A 18 13.75 -18.15 -2.70
N TYR A 19 14.02 -17.17 -1.85
CA TYR A 19 13.81 -15.75 -2.12
C TYR A 19 15.14 -15.05 -1.88
N GLU A 20 15.64 -14.37 -2.90
CA GLU A 20 16.93 -13.68 -2.87
C GLU A 20 16.70 -12.19 -2.66
N PHE A 21 17.34 -11.63 -1.65
CA PHE A 21 17.25 -10.20 -1.33
C PHE A 21 18.61 -9.55 -1.57
N HIS A 22 18.59 -8.29 -1.99
CA HIS A 22 19.80 -7.51 -2.19
C HIS A 22 20.47 -7.16 -0.85
N GLN A 23 21.77 -6.84 -0.89
CA GLN A 23 22.51 -6.42 0.29
C GLN A 23 21.87 -5.17 0.92
N GLY A 24 21.65 -5.21 2.23
CA GLY A 24 21.01 -4.11 2.97
C GLY A 24 19.48 -4.18 3.04
N ALA A 25 18.85 -5.21 2.47
CA ALA A 25 17.42 -5.44 2.60
C ALA A 25 16.99 -5.52 4.08
N ARG A 26 15.93 -4.79 4.41
CA ARG A 26 15.29 -4.79 5.74
C ARG A 26 13.84 -5.19 5.58
N GLY A 27 13.36 -6.05 6.47
CA GLY A 27 11.97 -6.49 6.43
C GLY A 27 11.62 -7.36 7.62
N GLY A 28 10.34 -7.70 7.73
CA GLY A 28 9.82 -8.62 8.74
C GLY A 28 9.17 -9.83 8.06
N ILE A 29 9.48 -11.03 8.56
CA ILE A 29 8.74 -12.24 8.23
C ILE A 29 7.79 -12.50 9.39
N PHE A 30 6.50 -12.56 9.09
CA PHE A 30 5.48 -12.77 10.09
C PHE A 30 4.83 -14.16 9.93
N THR A 31 4.35 -14.74 11.03
CA THR A 31 3.60 -15.99 11.02
C THR A 31 2.46 -15.94 12.03
N TRP A 32 1.27 -16.38 11.61
CA TRP A 32 0.10 -16.52 12.49
C TRP A 32 0.09 -17.85 13.26
N GLN A 33 0.75 -18.89 12.75
CA GLN A 33 0.61 -20.28 13.22
C GLN A 33 1.96 -20.95 13.55
N GLY A 34 3.07 -20.25 13.33
CA GLY A 34 4.42 -20.79 13.42
C GLY A 34 4.99 -21.17 12.06
N CYS A 35 6.30 -20.99 11.91
CA CYS A 35 7.05 -21.37 10.73
C CYS A 35 8.52 -21.66 11.05
N THR A 36 9.22 -22.33 10.15
CA THR A 36 10.67 -22.46 10.17
C THR A 36 11.26 -21.82 8.91
N ILE A 37 12.09 -20.78 9.12
CA ILE A 37 12.79 -20.07 8.06
C ILE A 37 14.27 -20.44 8.10
N LYS A 38 14.84 -20.73 6.93
CA LYS A 38 16.27 -20.87 6.72
C LYS A 38 16.78 -19.61 6.04
N LEU A 39 17.80 -18.98 6.63
CA LEU A 39 18.47 -17.80 6.10
C LEU A 39 19.91 -18.16 5.74
N GLU A 40 20.39 -17.70 4.59
CA GLU A 40 21.75 -17.94 4.08
C GLU A 40 22.33 -16.62 3.58
N ALA A 41 23.33 -16.06 4.28
CA ALA A 41 24.13 -14.90 3.84
C ALA A 41 25.40 -14.79 4.72
N GLU A 42 26.41 -14.05 4.25
CA GLU A 42 27.65 -13.84 5.02
C GLU A 42 27.43 -13.07 6.33
N ASN A 43 26.54 -12.07 6.31
CA ASN A 43 26.22 -11.23 7.47
C ASN A 43 24.69 -11.11 7.62
N ILE A 44 24.12 -11.85 8.58
CA ILE A 44 22.69 -11.82 8.88
C ILE A 44 22.49 -11.29 10.31
N HIS A 45 21.69 -10.23 10.43
CA HIS A 45 21.14 -9.81 11.71
C HIS A 45 19.64 -10.14 11.74
N ALA A 46 19.27 -11.19 12.46
CA ALA A 46 17.88 -11.64 12.59
C ALA A 46 17.51 -11.80 14.07
N CYS A 47 16.32 -11.33 14.43
CA CYS A 47 15.73 -11.54 15.74
C CYS A 47 14.25 -11.90 15.58
N THR A 48 13.72 -12.65 16.55
CA THR A 48 12.30 -12.93 16.66
C THR A 48 11.67 -11.88 17.57
N VAL A 49 10.59 -11.25 17.11
CA VAL A 49 9.82 -10.28 17.88
C VAL A 49 8.43 -10.85 18.11
N GLU A 50 8.05 -11.05 19.37
CA GLU A 50 6.76 -11.64 19.73
C GLU A 50 5.62 -10.61 19.71
N GLN A 51 5.91 -9.38 20.13
CA GLN A 51 4.93 -8.29 20.19
C GLN A 51 4.97 -7.47 18.91
N THR A 52 3.93 -7.62 18.07
CA THR A 52 3.79 -6.87 16.82
C THR A 52 2.39 -6.26 16.71
N PRO A 53 2.22 -5.15 15.98
CA PRO A 53 0.90 -4.56 15.74
C PRO A 53 0.03 -5.34 14.74
N MET A 54 0.43 -6.56 14.34
CA MET A 54 -0.25 -7.33 13.28
C MET A 54 -1.71 -7.63 13.58
N GLY A 55 -2.08 -7.82 14.85
CA GLY A 55 -3.49 -7.96 15.26
C GLY A 55 -4.33 -6.71 14.95
N ILE A 56 -3.76 -5.52 15.13
CA ILE A 56 -4.41 -4.24 14.82
C ILE A 56 -4.61 -4.11 13.30
N TYR A 57 -3.59 -4.46 12.52
CA TYR A 57 -3.67 -4.39 11.06
C TYR A 57 -4.67 -5.40 10.49
N LEU A 58 -4.74 -6.62 11.05
CA LEU A 58 -5.73 -7.61 10.66
C LEU A 58 -7.15 -7.12 10.97
N ASN A 59 -7.38 -6.56 12.16
CA ASN A 59 -8.69 -5.99 12.52
C ASN A 59 -9.10 -4.84 11.59
N CYS A 60 -8.15 -3.97 11.23
CA CYS A 60 -8.37 -2.92 10.25
C CYS A 60 -8.78 -3.49 8.89
N HIS A 61 -8.04 -4.49 8.38
CA HIS A 61 -8.39 -5.16 7.14
C HIS A 61 -9.79 -5.79 7.18
N SER A 62 -10.13 -6.50 8.27
CA SER A 62 -11.45 -7.11 8.45
C SER A 62 -12.58 -6.08 8.43
N ALA A 63 -12.38 -4.91 9.03
CA ALA A 63 -13.36 -3.83 8.99
C ALA A 63 -13.53 -3.27 7.57
N LEU A 64 -12.44 -3.07 6.84
CA LEU A 64 -12.48 -2.66 5.43
C LEU A 64 -13.17 -3.72 4.57
N GLU A 65 -12.94 -5.00 4.83
CA GLU A 65 -13.56 -6.09 4.09
C GLU A 65 -15.07 -6.14 4.29
N LEU A 66 -15.56 -5.92 5.52
CA LEU A 66 -17.00 -5.79 5.78
C LEU A 66 -17.63 -4.64 4.98
N MET A 67 -16.94 -3.49 4.89
CA MET A 67 -17.38 -2.37 4.05
C MET A 67 -17.41 -2.74 2.57
N ARG A 68 -16.42 -3.49 2.07
CA ARG A 68 -16.38 -3.98 0.68
C ARG A 68 -17.52 -4.96 0.39
N GLU A 69 -17.85 -5.87 1.31
CA GLU A 69 -18.97 -6.80 1.15
C GLU A 69 -20.31 -6.06 1.05
N GLN A 70 -20.52 -5.05 1.91
CA GLN A 70 -21.71 -4.20 1.85
C GLN A 70 -21.76 -3.44 0.53
N ALA A 71 -20.63 -2.87 0.09
CA ALA A 71 -20.54 -2.16 -1.17
C ALA A 71 -20.83 -3.06 -2.38
N ASP A 72 -20.36 -4.29 -2.37
CA ASP A 72 -20.59 -5.25 -3.45
C ASP A 72 -22.05 -5.70 -3.54
N LYS A 73 -22.70 -5.93 -2.38
CA LYS A 73 -24.13 -6.26 -2.27
C LYS A 73 -25.02 -5.10 -2.73
N ASN A 74 -24.69 -3.87 -2.33
CA ASN A 74 -25.49 -2.68 -2.62
C ASN A 74 -25.09 -1.97 -3.92
N ASN A 75 -24.07 -2.45 -4.62
CA ASN A 75 -23.49 -1.84 -5.81
C ASN A 75 -23.01 -0.39 -5.61
N THR A 76 -22.48 -0.08 -4.41
CA THR A 76 -21.93 1.23 -4.02
C THR A 76 -20.40 1.25 -4.12
N ASN A 77 -19.79 2.39 -3.80
CA ASN A 77 -18.34 2.49 -3.69
C ASN A 77 -17.85 1.71 -2.45
N GLY A 78 -16.73 1.01 -2.60
CA GLY A 78 -15.98 0.43 -1.49
C GLY A 78 -15.26 1.51 -0.68
N PRO A 79 -14.58 1.13 0.42
CA PRO A 79 -13.93 2.09 1.30
C PRO A 79 -12.75 2.79 0.61
N ILE A 80 -12.65 4.11 0.80
CA ILE A 80 -11.49 4.92 0.45
C ILE A 80 -10.72 5.17 1.74
N THR A 81 -9.50 4.65 1.84
CA THR A 81 -8.71 4.66 3.08
C THR A 81 -7.40 5.38 2.87
N MET A 82 -7.23 6.51 3.54
CA MET A 82 -5.99 7.29 3.51
C MET A 82 -5.15 7.02 4.76
N ILE A 83 -3.88 6.66 4.55
CA ILE A 83 -2.93 6.38 5.62
C ILE A 83 -2.03 7.60 5.81
N VAL A 84 -2.11 8.19 7.00
CA VAL A 84 -1.42 9.45 7.37
C VAL A 84 -0.53 9.25 8.58
N GLY A 85 0.54 10.04 8.67
CA GLY A 85 1.51 9.96 9.77
C GLY A 85 2.87 10.54 9.38
N SER A 86 3.74 10.75 10.36
CA SER A 86 5.07 11.31 10.14
C SER A 86 5.97 10.40 9.29
N VAL A 87 7.17 10.86 8.97
CA VAL A 87 8.20 10.04 8.30
C VAL A 87 8.56 8.84 9.19
N ASP A 88 8.92 7.71 8.57
CA ASP A 88 9.43 6.48 9.21
C ASP A 88 8.51 5.76 10.22
N VAL A 89 7.18 5.94 10.12
CA VAL A 89 6.20 5.23 10.96
C VAL A 89 5.61 3.96 10.31
N GLY A 90 6.11 3.55 9.14
CA GLY A 90 5.66 2.33 8.45
C GLY A 90 4.40 2.46 7.58
N LYS A 91 4.09 3.67 7.07
CA LYS A 91 2.91 3.92 6.22
C LYS A 91 2.88 3.04 4.97
N SER A 92 3.94 3.04 4.16
CA SER A 92 4.04 2.23 2.95
C SER A 92 3.93 0.73 3.26
N THR A 93 4.53 0.28 4.36
CA THR A 93 4.40 -1.09 4.86
C THR A 93 2.95 -1.47 5.16
N LEU A 94 2.21 -0.58 5.84
CA LEU A 94 0.80 -0.79 6.13
C LEU A 94 -0.06 -0.78 4.86
N CYS A 95 0.18 0.15 3.93
CA CYS A 95 -0.47 0.17 2.62
C CYS A 95 -0.31 -1.18 1.91
N ARG A 96 0.94 -1.65 1.81
CA ARG A 96 1.29 -2.93 1.17
C ARG A 96 0.59 -4.11 1.83
N LEU A 97 0.59 -4.16 3.16
CA LEU A 97 -0.11 -5.20 3.94
C LEU A 97 -1.61 -5.24 3.63
N LEU A 98 -2.30 -4.10 3.74
CA LEU A 98 -3.75 -4.02 3.54
C LEU A 98 -4.16 -4.33 2.09
N LEU A 99 -3.36 -3.89 1.12
CA LEU A 99 -3.54 -4.17 -0.30
C LEU A 99 -3.34 -5.67 -0.61
N ASN A 100 -2.28 -6.28 -0.06
CA ASN A 100 -2.01 -7.71 -0.23
C ASN A 100 -3.12 -8.57 0.38
N TYR A 101 -3.60 -8.23 1.58
CA TYR A 101 -4.75 -8.92 2.18
C TYR A 101 -6.02 -8.78 1.34
N ALA A 102 -6.29 -7.58 0.81
CA ALA A 102 -7.43 -7.38 -0.10
C ALA A 102 -7.30 -8.24 -1.36
N ALA A 103 -6.11 -8.30 -1.97
CA ALA A 103 -5.86 -9.16 -3.13
C ALA A 103 -6.06 -10.66 -2.82
N ARG A 104 -5.65 -11.12 -1.62
CA ARG A 104 -5.90 -12.49 -1.13
C ARG A 104 -7.39 -12.80 -0.98
N MET A 105 -8.20 -11.80 -0.64
CA MET A 105 -9.66 -11.88 -0.62
C MET A 105 -10.30 -11.66 -2.01
N ASN A 106 -9.51 -11.79 -3.09
CA ASN A 106 -9.96 -11.62 -4.47
C ASN A 106 -10.59 -10.23 -4.74
N ARG A 107 -10.21 -9.21 -3.96
CA ARG A 107 -10.54 -7.80 -4.22
C ARG A 107 -9.54 -7.22 -5.23
N ARG A 108 -9.89 -6.07 -5.82
CA ARG A 108 -9.07 -5.32 -6.77
C ARG A 108 -9.02 -3.84 -6.40
N PRO A 109 -8.46 -3.48 -5.23
CA PRO A 109 -8.39 -2.08 -4.82
C PRO A 109 -7.42 -1.29 -5.70
N ILE A 110 -7.64 0.01 -5.80
CA ILE A 110 -6.66 0.94 -6.38
C ILE A 110 -5.69 1.35 -5.28
N PHE A 111 -4.39 1.16 -5.51
CA PHE A 111 -3.34 1.77 -4.70
C PHE A 111 -3.04 3.15 -5.27
N VAL A 112 -3.09 4.17 -4.43
CA VAL A 112 -2.67 5.54 -4.75
C VAL A 112 -1.47 5.89 -3.88
N ASP A 113 -0.45 6.45 -4.49
CA ASP A 113 0.74 6.92 -3.79
C ASP A 113 0.95 8.42 -4.01
N LEU A 114 0.80 9.17 -2.92
CA LEU A 114 0.97 10.61 -2.88
C LEU A 114 2.34 11.04 -2.34
N ASP A 115 3.24 10.12 -2.01
CA ASP A 115 4.58 10.45 -1.55
C ASP A 115 5.54 10.71 -2.73
N VAL A 116 5.70 11.98 -3.08
CA VAL A 116 6.64 12.41 -4.14
C VAL A 116 8.11 12.21 -3.78
N GLY A 117 8.45 11.96 -2.51
CA GLY A 117 9.83 11.76 -2.08
C GLY A 117 10.25 10.30 -2.10
N GLN A 118 9.40 9.41 -1.59
CA GLN A 118 9.70 7.99 -1.37
C GLN A 118 8.60 7.06 -1.93
N GLY A 119 7.90 7.49 -2.98
CA GLY A 119 6.84 6.69 -3.60
C GLY A 119 7.33 5.36 -4.19
N GLU A 120 6.46 4.35 -4.16
CA GLU A 120 6.75 2.97 -4.60
C GLU A 120 6.27 2.66 -6.02
N ILE A 121 5.47 3.54 -6.63
CA ILE A 121 4.83 3.29 -7.94
C ILE A 121 5.77 3.59 -9.12
N ALA A 122 6.54 4.67 -9.02
CA ALA A 122 7.39 5.18 -10.08
C ALA A 122 8.61 5.91 -9.49
N VAL A 123 9.35 6.62 -10.32
CA VAL A 123 10.55 7.36 -9.89
C VAL A 123 10.21 8.51 -8.92
N PRO A 124 11.16 8.95 -8.07
CA PRO A 124 10.95 10.12 -7.21
C PRO A 124 10.48 11.36 -7.97
N GLY A 125 9.70 12.20 -7.32
CA GLY A 125 9.04 13.36 -7.91
C GLY A 125 7.80 12.99 -8.73
N THR A 126 7.14 11.87 -8.43
CA THR A 126 5.90 11.46 -9.10
C THR A 126 4.78 11.17 -8.09
N LEU A 127 3.56 11.30 -8.56
CA LEU A 127 2.33 10.84 -7.93
C LEU A 127 1.74 9.75 -8.81
N GLY A 128 1.12 8.72 -8.24
CA GLY A 128 0.59 7.67 -9.10
C GLY A 128 -0.50 6.81 -8.48
N ALA A 129 -1.07 5.97 -9.34
CA ALA A 129 -2.02 4.96 -8.94
C ALA A 129 -1.84 3.67 -9.77
N LEU A 130 -2.07 2.52 -9.15
CA LEU A 130 -2.07 1.22 -9.81
C LEU A 130 -3.20 0.34 -9.29
N LEU A 131 -3.66 -0.59 -10.13
CA LEU A 131 -4.68 -1.57 -9.74
C LEU A 131 -3.98 -2.79 -9.13
N VAL A 132 -4.33 -3.15 -7.90
CA VAL A 132 -3.76 -4.32 -7.22
C VAL A 132 -4.68 -5.52 -7.42
N GLU A 133 -4.31 -6.43 -8.33
CA GLU A 133 -5.12 -7.63 -8.62
C GLU A 133 -4.59 -8.91 -7.97
N GLN A 134 -3.32 -8.89 -7.56
CA GLN A 134 -2.61 -10.01 -6.95
C GLN A 134 -1.68 -9.47 -5.85
N PRO A 135 -1.35 -10.28 -4.83
CA PRO A 135 -0.34 -9.91 -3.85
C PRO A 135 0.99 -9.54 -4.53
N THR A 136 1.66 -8.53 -3.98
CA THR A 136 2.98 -8.08 -4.43
C THR A 136 3.99 -9.20 -4.42
N ASP A 137 4.90 -9.21 -5.41
CA ASP A 137 6.04 -10.10 -5.36
C ASP A 137 6.95 -9.70 -4.18
N ILE A 138 7.45 -10.70 -3.46
CA ILE A 138 8.23 -10.49 -2.23
C ILE A 138 9.53 -9.75 -2.52
N VAL A 139 10.16 -10.00 -3.67
CA VAL A 139 11.46 -9.43 -4.05
C VAL A 139 11.28 -8.23 -4.95
N GLN A 140 10.41 -8.34 -5.96
CA GLN A 140 10.24 -7.29 -6.98
C GLN A 140 9.26 -6.18 -6.58
N GLY A 141 8.36 -6.44 -5.62
CA GLY A 141 7.37 -5.45 -5.18
C GLY A 141 6.11 -5.41 -6.04
N TRP A 142 5.66 -4.20 -6.38
CA TRP A 142 4.42 -3.97 -7.12
C TRP A 142 4.52 -4.45 -8.58
N SER A 143 3.41 -4.98 -9.09
CA SER A 143 3.29 -5.21 -10.53
C SER A 143 2.97 -3.88 -11.23
N HIS A 144 3.91 -3.35 -12.01
CA HIS A 144 3.75 -2.09 -12.73
C HIS A 144 2.98 -2.26 -14.05
N LEU A 145 1.89 -3.04 -14.04
CA LEU A 145 1.01 -3.20 -15.19
C LEU A 145 0.14 -1.94 -15.35
N ALA A 146 0.49 -1.11 -16.33
CA ALA A 146 -0.22 0.12 -16.70
C ALA A 146 -0.53 1.06 -15.51
N PRO A 147 0.50 1.54 -14.78
CA PRO A 147 0.31 2.53 -13.73
C PRO A 147 -0.11 3.87 -14.33
N LEU A 148 -0.95 4.60 -13.62
CA LEU A 148 -1.20 6.01 -13.87
C LEU A 148 -0.15 6.81 -13.09
N VAL A 149 0.63 7.64 -13.80
CA VAL A 149 1.71 8.40 -13.17
C VAL A 149 1.65 9.85 -13.64
N PHE A 150 1.72 10.77 -12.69
CA PHE A 150 1.91 12.19 -12.94
C PHE A 150 3.28 12.63 -12.43
N HIS A 151 4.03 13.31 -13.29
CA HIS A 151 5.32 13.87 -12.92
C HIS A 151 5.14 15.23 -12.23
N TYR A 152 5.53 15.30 -10.97
CA TYR A 152 5.53 16.51 -10.16
C TYR A 152 6.85 17.29 -10.27
N GLY A 153 7.99 16.58 -10.35
CA GLY A 153 9.30 17.18 -10.58
C GLY A 153 10.07 17.60 -9.32
N HIS A 154 9.51 17.42 -8.12
CA HIS A 154 10.19 17.71 -6.86
C HIS A 154 9.99 16.59 -5.83
N ASN A 155 10.97 16.38 -4.95
CA ASN A 155 10.90 15.35 -3.90
C ASN A 155 10.18 15.83 -2.63
N SER A 156 9.68 17.06 -2.62
CA SER A 156 8.89 17.62 -1.51
C SER A 156 7.70 18.37 -2.08
N PRO A 157 6.48 18.11 -1.57
CA PRO A 157 5.27 18.77 -2.05
C PRO A 157 5.25 20.28 -1.72
N GLY A 158 6.12 20.74 -0.82
CA GLY A 158 6.28 22.15 -0.49
C GLY A 158 6.92 22.99 -1.59
N ALA A 159 7.60 22.37 -2.56
CA ALA A 159 8.27 23.09 -3.65
C ALA A 159 7.28 23.83 -4.55
N ASN A 160 6.11 23.24 -4.79
CA ASN A 160 5.01 23.83 -5.54
C ASN A 160 3.67 23.22 -5.08
N VAL A 161 3.07 23.82 -4.06
CA VAL A 161 1.82 23.37 -3.43
C VAL A 161 0.64 23.37 -4.42
N SER A 162 0.56 24.41 -5.26
CA SER A 162 -0.54 24.55 -6.23
C SER A 162 -0.52 23.44 -7.26
N LEU A 163 0.67 23.13 -7.81
CA LEU A 163 0.84 22.03 -8.74
C LEU A 163 0.56 20.69 -8.06
N TYR A 164 1.08 20.45 -6.85
CA TYR A 164 0.85 19.21 -6.11
C TYR A 164 -0.65 18.95 -5.92
N ASN A 165 -1.40 19.95 -5.42
CA ASN A 165 -2.85 19.82 -5.24
C ASN A 165 -3.59 19.61 -6.55
N GLY A 166 -3.19 20.29 -7.63
CA GLY A 166 -3.77 20.08 -8.95
C GLY A 166 -3.56 18.66 -9.47
N LEU A 167 -2.38 18.07 -9.25
CA LEU A 167 -2.10 16.69 -9.62
C LEU A 167 -2.86 15.69 -8.74
N VAL A 168 -2.98 15.93 -7.43
CA VAL A 168 -3.79 15.11 -6.52
C VAL A 168 -5.25 15.10 -6.94
N SER A 169 -5.83 16.26 -7.24
CA SER A 169 -7.22 16.36 -7.72
C SER A 169 -7.41 15.62 -9.04
N ARG A 170 -6.48 15.79 -9.99
CA ARG A 170 -6.54 15.07 -11.26
C ARG A 170 -6.41 13.56 -11.07
N LEU A 171 -5.59 13.11 -10.13
CA LEU A 171 -5.43 11.69 -9.80
C LEU A 171 -6.71 11.11 -9.21
N ALA A 172 -7.37 11.85 -8.32
CA ALA A 172 -8.65 11.47 -7.73
C ALA A 172 -9.75 11.34 -8.80
N GLU A 173 -9.86 12.30 -9.72
CA GLU A 173 -10.80 12.26 -10.85
C GLU A 173 -10.64 10.98 -11.67
N VAL A 174 -9.41 10.65 -12.08
CA VAL A 174 -9.15 9.46 -12.90
C VAL A 174 -9.37 8.17 -12.11
N CYS A 175 -9.07 8.15 -10.80
CA CYS A 175 -9.41 7.00 -9.95
C CYS A 175 -10.92 6.80 -9.85
N ASN A 176 -11.70 7.87 -9.70
CA ASN A 176 -13.16 7.83 -9.65
C ASN A 176 -13.77 7.36 -10.98
N GLU A 177 -13.23 7.79 -12.13
CA GLU A 177 -13.61 7.25 -13.44
C GLU A 177 -13.36 5.74 -13.50
N ARG A 178 -12.21 5.27 -13.01
CA ARG A 178 -11.85 3.85 -12.98
C ARG A 178 -12.75 3.03 -12.07
N LEU A 179 -13.15 3.57 -10.91
CA LEU A 179 -14.15 2.95 -10.03
C LEU A 179 -15.51 2.81 -10.75
N ARG A 180 -15.96 3.84 -11.47
CA ARG A 180 -17.24 3.79 -12.22
C ARG A 180 -17.21 2.77 -13.36
N ALA A 181 -16.06 2.58 -13.99
CA ALA A 181 -15.91 1.69 -15.14
C ALA A 181 -15.91 0.18 -14.79
N ASN A 182 -15.56 -0.20 -13.57
CA ASN A 182 -15.42 -1.61 -13.19
C ASN A 182 -16.05 -1.91 -11.82
N LYS A 183 -17.15 -2.68 -11.82
CA LYS A 183 -17.89 -3.03 -10.58
C LYS A 183 -17.02 -3.64 -9.49
N LYS A 184 -16.10 -4.54 -9.85
CA LYS A 184 -15.23 -5.21 -8.88
C LYS A 184 -14.21 -4.25 -8.26
N THR A 185 -13.67 -3.33 -9.06
CA THR A 185 -12.77 -2.27 -8.57
C THR A 185 -13.56 -1.29 -7.70
N LYS A 186 -14.77 -0.91 -8.14
CA LYS A 186 -15.70 -0.06 -7.41
C LYS A 186 -15.92 -0.53 -5.97
N SER A 187 -16.33 -1.79 -5.79
CA SER A 187 -16.60 -2.34 -4.46
C SER A 187 -15.33 -2.65 -3.65
N SER A 188 -14.16 -2.72 -4.30
CA SER A 188 -12.88 -2.95 -3.62
C SER A 188 -12.27 -1.71 -2.98
N GLY A 189 -12.58 -0.53 -3.51
CA GLY A 189 -12.18 0.75 -2.94
C GLY A 189 -10.75 1.18 -3.28
N ILE A 190 -10.22 2.12 -2.49
CA ILE A 190 -8.92 2.77 -2.71
C ILE A 190 -8.11 2.76 -1.41
N ILE A 191 -6.81 2.51 -1.49
CA ILE A 191 -5.86 2.71 -0.38
C ILE A 191 -4.83 3.76 -0.81
N ILE A 192 -4.69 4.82 -0.01
CA ILE A 192 -3.90 6.00 -0.32
C ILE A 192 -2.72 6.12 0.65
N ASN A 193 -1.50 6.06 0.13
CA ASN A 193 -0.27 6.41 0.84
C ASN A 193 -0.03 7.92 0.76
N THR A 194 0.51 8.51 1.82
CA THR A 194 0.78 9.95 1.89
C THR A 194 2.22 10.24 2.33
N CYS A 195 2.73 11.41 1.98
CA CYS A 195 4.04 11.87 2.46
C CYS A 195 4.04 12.11 3.98
N GLY A 196 5.24 12.08 4.58
CA GLY A 196 5.39 12.25 6.04
C GLY A 196 5.23 13.68 6.59
N TRP A 197 4.74 14.64 5.80
CA TRP A 197 4.62 16.04 6.23
C TRP A 197 3.24 16.33 6.83
N VAL A 198 3.13 16.26 8.15
CA VAL A 198 1.84 16.30 8.87
C VAL A 198 1.52 17.65 9.53
N THR A 199 2.40 18.65 9.45
CA THR A 199 2.25 19.93 10.14
C THR A 199 2.15 21.10 9.16
N GLY A 200 1.51 22.20 9.60
CA GLY A 200 1.43 23.45 8.83
C GLY A 200 0.82 23.25 7.45
N THR A 201 1.56 23.60 6.40
CA THR A 201 1.14 23.38 5.00
C THR A 201 0.91 21.90 4.68
N GLY A 202 1.70 20.99 5.25
CA GLY A 202 1.54 19.55 5.07
C GLY A 202 0.17 19.06 5.54
N PHE A 203 -0.32 19.56 6.68
CA PHE A 203 -1.69 19.27 7.13
C PHE A 203 -2.75 19.70 6.11
N LYS A 204 -2.58 20.89 5.51
CA LYS A 204 -3.50 21.39 4.46
C LYS A 204 -3.47 20.53 3.19
N LEU A 205 -2.32 19.96 2.85
CA LEU A 205 -2.18 19.02 1.74
C LEU A 205 -2.93 17.71 2.02
N LEU A 206 -2.87 17.22 3.27
CA LEU A 206 -3.61 16.03 3.69
C LEU A 206 -5.12 16.27 3.65
N THR A 207 -5.60 17.44 4.12
CA THR A 207 -7.03 17.78 4.04
C THR A 207 -7.50 17.91 2.59
N HIS A 208 -6.70 18.56 1.72
CA HIS A 208 -7.00 18.63 0.29
C HIS A 208 -7.07 17.23 -0.34
N ALA A 209 -6.15 16.33 0.00
CA ALA A 209 -6.17 14.96 -0.50
C ALA A 209 -7.41 14.19 -0.02
N ALA A 210 -7.82 14.36 1.25
CA ALA A 210 -9.06 13.77 1.75
C ALA A 210 -10.28 14.29 0.96
N GLU A 211 -10.41 15.61 0.81
CA GLU A 211 -11.52 16.24 0.08
C GLU A 211 -11.55 15.84 -1.41
N ALA A 212 -10.39 15.70 -2.04
CA ALA A 212 -10.29 15.34 -3.45
C ALA A 212 -10.77 13.90 -3.72
N PHE A 213 -10.55 12.98 -2.78
CA PHE A 213 -10.88 11.56 -2.91
C PHE A 213 -12.24 11.16 -2.31
N GLU A 214 -13.09 12.14 -1.94
CA GLU A 214 -14.39 12.04 -1.23
C GLU A 214 -14.31 12.08 0.31
#